data_AF-A0A257TEM8-F1
#
_entry.id   AF-A0A257TEM8-F1
#
_cell.length_a   1.000
_cell.length_b   1.000
_cell.length_c   1.000
_cell.angle_alpha   90.00
_cell.angle_beta   90.00
_cell.angle_gamma   90.00
#
_symmetry.space_group_name_H-M   'P 1'
#
loop_
_entity.id
_entity.type
_entity.pdbx_description
1 polymer ?
#
loop_
_entity_poly.entity_id
_entity_poly.type
_entity_poly.pdbx_seq_one_letter_code
_entity_poly.pdbx_strand_id
1 'polypeptide(L)'
;MQQLLAAFGINGKLLIAQAVNFGLLLVVLTYFFYRPLMRILEERRNIVTKGVDDAARAAEKLASADTLAAAHVAEAEVAAGHILKAAREEAGTERSRLVKEAEARAAAIAADAQARAEEVAAKTQRDSEKEIARLAILAAERVLRNQ
;
A
#
# COMPACT_ATOMS: atom_id res chain seq x y z
N MET A 1 35.84 56.51 74.68
CA MET A 1 35.01 56.26 73.48
C MET A 1 35.60 56.80 72.19
N GLN A 2 36.41 57.87 72.17
CA GLN A 2 37.10 58.36 70.95
C GLN A 2 38.46 57.68 70.70
N GLN A 3 39.14 57.18 71.74
CA GLN A 3 40.46 56.52 71.61
C GLN A 3 40.40 55.05 71.11
N LEU A 4 39.25 54.37 71.25
CA LEU A 4 39.05 53.02 70.70
C LEU A 4 38.91 53.02 69.18
N LEU A 5 38.27 54.05 68.60
CA LEU A 5 38.10 54.15 67.14
C LEU A 5 39.41 54.46 66.40
N ALA A 6 40.35 55.16 67.07
CA ALA A 6 41.67 55.47 66.52
C ALA A 6 42.65 54.28 66.59
N ALA A 7 42.61 53.48 67.67
CA ALA A 7 43.42 52.26 67.79
C ALA A 7 42.96 51.14 66.84
N PHE A 8 41.69 51.15 66.44
CA PHE A 8 41.14 50.27 65.41
C PHE A 8 41.33 50.80 63.98
N GLY A 9 41.99 51.95 63.77
CA GLY A 9 42.23 52.50 62.44
C GLY A 9 40.96 52.81 61.64
N ILE A 10 39.81 52.98 62.32
CA ILE A 10 38.52 53.14 61.65
C ILE A 10 38.35 54.59 61.24
N ASN A 11 38.88 54.89 60.06
CA ASN A 11 38.58 56.11 59.33
C ASN A 11 37.21 55.92 58.65
N GLY A 12 36.18 56.69 59.02
CA GLY A 12 34.85 56.58 58.38
C GLY A 12 34.91 56.72 56.86
N LYS A 13 35.86 57.53 56.35
CA LYS A 13 36.17 57.62 54.92
C LYS A 13 36.72 56.32 54.32
N LEU A 14 37.55 55.58 55.07
CA LEU A 14 38.11 54.29 54.66
C LEU A 14 37.05 53.19 54.67
N LEU A 15 36.14 53.19 55.66
CA LEU A 15 35.00 52.28 55.68
C LEU A 15 34.04 52.51 54.50
N ILE A 16 33.75 53.77 54.17
CA ILE A 16 32.93 54.09 52.99
C ILE A 16 33.64 53.63 51.71
N ALA A 17 34.94 53.89 51.57
CA ALA A 17 35.71 53.41 50.42
C ALA A 17 35.73 51.88 50.32
N GLN A 18 35.87 51.17 51.45
CA GLN A 18 35.84 49.71 51.51
C GLN A 18 34.44 49.16 51.16
N ALA A 19 33.37 49.81 51.64
CA ALA A 19 32.00 49.44 51.33
C ALA A 19 31.69 49.64 49.83
N VAL A 20 32.16 50.73 49.23
CA VAL A 20 32.05 50.97 47.79
C VAL A 20 32.85 49.93 47.00
N ASN A 21 34.07 49.60 47.42
CA ASN A 21 34.88 48.56 46.77
C ASN A 21 34.23 47.17 46.86
N PHE A 22 33.73 46.81 48.04
CA PHE A 22 32.98 45.56 48.22
C PHE A 22 31.68 45.55 47.41
N GLY A 23 30.96 46.66 47.35
CA GLY A 23 29.76 46.81 46.51
C GLY A 23 30.08 46.65 45.02
N LEU A 24 31.16 47.27 44.54
CA LEU A 24 31.63 47.11 43.17
C LEU A 24 31.98 45.65 42.85
N LEU A 25 32.70 44.98 43.76
CA LEU A 25 33.02 43.56 43.64
C LEU A 25 31.74 42.70 43.58
N LEU A 26 30.74 43.00 44.42
CA LEU A 26 29.47 42.29 44.47
C LEU A 26 28.68 42.46 43.15
N VAL A 27 28.68 43.66 42.57
CA VAL A 27 28.07 43.94 41.26
C VAL A 27 28.77 43.15 40.16
N VAL A 28 30.12 43.16 40.13
CA VAL A 28 30.90 42.40 39.14
C VAL A 28 30.62 40.91 39.29
N LEU A 29 30.65 40.37 40.51
CA LEU A 29 30.41 38.94 40.77
C LEU A 29 28.99 38.53 40.38
N THR A 30 27.98 39.33 40.73
CA THR A 30 26.59 39.01 40.41
C THR A 30 26.34 39.06 38.90
N TYR A 31 26.90 40.06 38.21
CA TYR A 31 26.71 40.21 36.77
C TYR A 31 27.50 39.16 35.96
N PHE A 32 28.76 38.90 36.33
CA PHE A 32 29.66 38.01 35.56
C PHE A 32 29.60 36.54 35.97
N PHE A 33 29.25 36.19 37.21
CA PHE A 33 29.24 34.78 37.65
C PHE A 33 27.82 34.24 37.86
N TYR A 34 26.96 34.98 38.56
CA TYR A 34 25.63 34.47 38.92
C TYR A 34 24.73 34.30 37.68
N ARG A 35 24.74 35.28 36.76
CA ARG A 35 23.97 35.19 35.50
C ARG A 35 24.37 33.98 34.62
N PRO A 36 25.64 33.75 34.25
CA PRO A 36 25.99 32.59 33.44
C PRO A 36 25.80 31.27 34.19
N LEU A 37 26.03 31.22 35.50
CA LEU A 37 25.78 30.01 36.29
C LEU A 37 24.31 29.61 36.28
N MET A 38 23.40 30.58 36.47
CA MET A 38 21.97 30.33 36.44
C MET A 38 21.49 29.90 35.04
N ARG A 39 22.06 30.50 33.98
CA ARG A 39 21.78 30.12 32.59
C ARG A 39 22.14 28.66 32.30
N ILE A 40 23.30 28.19 32.76
CA ILE A 40 23.72 26.79 32.57
C ILE A 40 22.79 25.84 33.33
N LEU A 41 22.38 26.20 34.55
CA LEU A 41 21.44 25.39 35.34
C LEU A 41 20.07 25.30 34.67
N GLU A 42 19.57 26.40 34.14
CA GLU A 42 18.29 26.47 33.42
C GLU A 42 18.35 25.70 32.09
N GLU A 43 19.45 25.82 31.35
CA GLU A 43 19.69 25.06 30.13
C GLU A 43 19.75 23.55 30.40
N ARG A 44 20.47 23.12 31.44
CA ARG A 44 20.48 21.71 31.87
C ARG A 44 19.10 21.23 32.27
N ARG A 45 18.35 22.02 33.05
CA ARG A 45 16.98 21.68 33.46
C ARG A 45 16.09 21.51 32.22
N ASN A 46 16.17 22.44 31.27
CA ASN A 46 15.39 22.38 30.04
C ASN A 46 15.74 21.17 29.18
N ILE A 47 17.01 20.81 29.05
CA ILE A 47 17.45 19.62 28.31
C ILE A 47 16.88 18.35 28.96
N VAL A 48 16.95 18.23 30.29
CA VAL A 48 16.43 17.05 31.01
C VAL A 48 14.92 16.96 30.86
N THR A 49 14.19 18.05 31.10
CA THR A 49 12.73 18.07 30.99
C THR A 49 12.28 17.75 29.56
N LYS A 50 12.91 18.36 28.55
CA LYS A 50 12.62 18.06 27.14
C LYS A 50 12.95 16.61 26.80
N GLY A 51 14.08 16.08 27.27
CA GLY A 51 14.46 14.69 27.01
C GLY A 51 13.46 13.68 27.58
N VAL A 52 12.95 13.92 28.79
CA VAL A 52 11.92 13.07 29.40
C VAL A 52 10.59 13.15 28.64
N ASP A 53 10.16 14.36 28.28
CA ASP A 53 8.93 14.61 27.54
C ASP A 53 8.99 14.07 26.09
N ASP A 54 10.13 14.22 25.41
CA ASP A 54 10.40 13.63 24.10
C ASP A 54 10.42 12.10 24.16
N ALA A 55 11.02 11.50 25.19
CA ALA A 55 11.01 10.05 25.38
C ALA A 55 9.59 9.52 25.62
N ALA A 56 8.78 10.21 26.43
CA ALA A 56 7.38 9.86 26.67
C ALA A 56 6.56 9.93 25.37
N ARG A 57 6.70 11.02 24.61
CA ARG A 57 6.06 11.17 23.29
C ARG A 57 6.52 10.12 22.29
N ALA A 58 7.81 9.77 22.28
CA ALA A 58 8.33 8.77 21.37
C ALA A 58 7.75 7.38 21.69
N ALA A 59 7.61 7.04 22.98
CA ALA A 59 6.98 5.79 23.41
C ALA A 59 5.49 5.75 23.03
N GLU A 60 4.74 6.84 23.24
CA GLU A 60 3.34 6.94 22.84
C GLU A 60 3.17 6.83 21.32
N LYS A 61 4.01 7.54 20.55
CA LYS A 61 4.01 7.47 19.08
C LYS A 61 4.33 6.05 18.60
N LEU A 62 5.30 5.38 19.20
CA LEU A 62 5.66 4.01 18.85
C LEU A 62 4.48 3.06 19.11
N ALA A 63 3.85 3.13 20.28
CA ALA A 63 2.67 2.33 20.59
C ALA A 63 1.53 2.61 19.62
N SER A 64 1.27 3.88 19.28
CA SER A 64 0.25 4.25 18.30
C SER A 64 0.59 3.71 16.90
N ALA A 65 1.85 3.79 16.48
CA ALA A 65 2.31 3.30 15.19
C ALA A 65 2.16 1.77 15.09
N ASP A 66 2.48 1.03 16.15
CA ASP A 66 2.29 -0.42 16.19
C ASP A 66 0.81 -0.80 16.08
N THR A 67 -0.08 -0.08 16.78
CA THR A 67 -1.53 -0.32 16.67
C THR A 67 -2.08 0.00 15.28
N LEU A 68 -1.63 1.09 14.67
CA LEU A 68 -2.02 1.47 13.32
C LEU A 68 -1.47 0.49 12.28
N ALA A 69 -0.22 0.04 12.43
CA ALA A 69 0.37 -0.96 11.57
C ALA A 69 -0.40 -2.28 11.64
N ALA A 70 -0.74 -2.75 12.84
CA ALA A 70 -1.56 -3.95 13.02
C ALA A 70 -2.95 -3.79 12.39
N ALA A 71 -3.59 -2.62 12.55
CA ALA A 71 -4.87 -2.33 11.93
C ALA A 71 -4.78 -2.34 10.39
N HIS A 72 -3.76 -1.71 9.82
CA HIS A 72 -3.54 -1.70 8.37
C HIS A 72 -3.26 -3.09 7.80
N VAL A 73 -2.50 -3.92 8.52
CA VAL A 73 -2.26 -5.32 8.10
C VAL A 73 -3.58 -6.10 8.12
N ALA A 74 -4.37 -5.98 9.18
CA ALA A 74 -5.67 -6.65 9.26
C ALA A 74 -6.64 -6.19 8.16
N GLU A 75 -6.69 -4.89 7.89
CA GLU A 75 -7.50 -4.33 6.80
C GLU A 75 -7.03 -4.85 5.43
N ALA A 76 -5.71 -4.90 5.21
CA ALA A 76 -5.14 -5.42 3.97
C ALA A 76 -5.44 -6.92 3.79
N GLU A 77 -5.39 -7.73 4.85
CA GLU A 77 -5.76 -9.15 4.80
C GLU A 77 -7.24 -9.34 4.46
N VAL A 78 -8.13 -8.54 5.06
CA VAL A 78 -9.56 -8.55 4.74
C VAL A 78 -9.79 -8.16 3.28
N ALA A 79 -9.19 -7.07 2.83
CA ALA A 79 -9.29 -6.62 1.43
C ALA A 79 -8.76 -7.67 0.44
N ALA A 80 -7.62 -8.28 0.73
CA ALA A 80 -7.06 -9.37 -0.08
C ALA A 80 -8.01 -10.58 -0.13
N GLY A 81 -8.62 -10.95 1.01
CA GLY A 81 -9.65 -12.00 1.08
C GLY A 81 -10.86 -11.69 0.22
N HIS A 82 -11.34 -10.45 0.24
CA HIS A 82 -12.45 -9.99 -0.61
C HIS A 82 -12.10 -10.04 -2.10
N ILE A 83 -10.92 -9.55 -2.49
CA ILE A 83 -10.44 -9.59 -3.87
C ILE A 83 -10.36 -11.03 -4.37
N LEU A 84 -9.78 -11.94 -3.56
CA LEU A 84 -9.65 -13.34 -3.94
C LEU A 84 -11.01 -14.03 -4.09
N LYS A 85 -11.96 -13.72 -3.21
CA LYS A 85 -13.32 -14.26 -3.29
C LYS A 85 -14.03 -13.77 -4.55
N ALA A 86 -14.00 -12.47 -4.81
CA ALA A 86 -14.60 -11.86 -6.01
C ALA A 86 -13.99 -12.45 -7.28
N ALA A 87 -12.66 -12.56 -7.36
CA ALA A 87 -11.96 -13.13 -8.50
C ALA A 87 -12.36 -14.61 -8.75
N ARG A 88 -12.55 -15.41 -7.69
CA ARG A 88 -13.01 -16.80 -7.82
C ARG A 88 -14.45 -16.90 -8.32
N GLU A 89 -15.32 -16.03 -7.84
CA GLU A 89 -16.73 -15.97 -8.26
C GLU A 89 -16.87 -15.53 -9.72
N GLU A 90 -16.12 -14.49 -10.11
CA GLU A 90 -16.06 -14.01 -11.49
C GLU A 90 -15.48 -15.09 -12.42
N ALA A 91 -14.37 -15.72 -12.03
CA ALA A 91 -13.78 -16.82 -12.80
C ALA A 91 -14.73 -18.02 -12.93
N GLY A 92 -15.51 -18.33 -11.89
CA GLY A 92 -16.53 -19.38 -11.94
C GLY A 92 -17.67 -19.05 -12.91
N THR A 93 -18.14 -17.81 -12.86
CA THR A 93 -19.19 -17.30 -13.77
C THR A 93 -18.71 -17.30 -15.21
N GLU A 94 -17.50 -16.79 -15.46
CA GLU A 94 -16.91 -16.74 -16.79
C GLU A 94 -16.63 -18.15 -17.33
N ARG A 95 -16.14 -19.07 -16.50
CA ARG A 95 -16.00 -20.47 -16.88
C ARG A 95 -17.34 -21.07 -17.31
N SER A 96 -18.41 -20.85 -16.55
CA SER A 96 -19.74 -21.36 -16.92
C SER A 96 -20.22 -20.74 -18.23
N ARG A 97 -19.98 -19.45 -18.45
CA ARG A 97 -20.32 -18.74 -19.68
C ARG A 97 -19.59 -19.34 -20.88
N LEU A 98 -18.28 -19.53 -20.77
CA LEU A 98 -17.43 -20.11 -21.81
C LEU A 98 -17.82 -21.55 -22.16
N VAL A 99 -18.13 -22.38 -21.15
CA VAL A 99 -18.60 -23.76 -21.38
C VAL A 99 -19.92 -23.76 -22.14
N LYS A 100 -20.91 -22.96 -21.70
CA LYS A 100 -22.20 -22.85 -22.41
C LYS A 100 -22.04 -22.34 -23.83
N GLU A 101 -21.17 -21.36 -24.04
CA GLU A 101 -20.88 -20.83 -25.37
C GLU A 101 -20.20 -21.88 -26.27
N ALA A 102 -19.26 -22.65 -25.72
CA ALA A 102 -18.61 -23.75 -26.42
C ALA A 102 -19.59 -24.87 -26.79
N GLU A 103 -20.48 -25.26 -25.87
CA GLU A 103 -21.55 -26.23 -26.12
C GLU A 103 -22.51 -25.75 -27.22
N ALA A 104 -22.94 -24.49 -27.17
CA ALA A 104 -23.79 -23.89 -28.18
C ALA A 104 -23.11 -23.86 -29.56
N ARG A 105 -21.83 -23.49 -29.62
CA ARG A 105 -21.03 -23.52 -30.86
C ARG A 105 -20.87 -24.94 -31.38
N ALA A 106 -20.58 -25.91 -30.51
CA ALA A 106 -20.45 -27.31 -30.90
C ALA A 106 -21.77 -27.86 -31.47
N ALA A 107 -22.90 -27.55 -30.83
CA ALA A 107 -24.23 -27.93 -31.32
C ALA A 107 -24.53 -27.30 -32.69
N ALA A 108 -24.20 -26.03 -32.88
CA ALA A 108 -24.37 -25.34 -34.17
C ALA A 108 -23.51 -25.96 -35.27
N ILE A 109 -22.25 -26.30 -34.97
CA ILE A 109 -21.35 -26.98 -35.91
C ILE A 109 -21.88 -28.37 -36.28
N ALA A 110 -22.36 -29.13 -35.29
CA ALA A 110 -22.93 -30.46 -35.53
C ALA A 110 -24.20 -30.37 -36.41
N ALA A 111 -25.07 -29.39 -36.16
CA ALA A 111 -26.26 -29.16 -36.98
C ALA A 111 -25.90 -28.75 -38.41
N ASP A 112 -24.94 -27.85 -38.61
CA ASP A 112 -24.45 -27.46 -39.94
C ASP A 112 -23.81 -28.64 -40.68
N ALA A 113 -23.00 -29.45 -39.99
CA ALA A 113 -22.39 -30.65 -40.56
C ALA A 113 -23.44 -31.68 -40.99
N GLN A 114 -24.48 -31.89 -40.17
CA GLN A 114 -25.60 -32.79 -40.51
C GLN A 114 -26.38 -32.28 -41.73
N ALA A 115 -26.70 -30.99 -41.78
CA ALA A 115 -27.39 -30.39 -42.92
C ALA A 115 -26.58 -30.52 -44.22
N ARG A 116 -25.26 -30.27 -44.17
CA ARG A 116 -24.37 -30.48 -45.32
C ARG A 116 -24.27 -31.95 -45.73
N ALA A 117 -24.24 -32.87 -44.77
CA ALA A 117 -24.20 -34.31 -45.06
C ALA A 117 -25.47 -34.77 -45.78
N GLU A 118 -26.63 -34.28 -45.35
CA GLU A 118 -27.92 -34.54 -46.01
C GLU A 118 -27.97 -33.96 -47.43
N GLU A 119 -27.49 -32.73 -47.62
CA GLU A 119 -27.39 -32.09 -48.94
C GLU A 119 -26.47 -32.90 -49.88
N VAL A 120 -25.30 -33.31 -49.39
CA VAL A 120 -24.34 -34.12 -50.16
C VAL A 120 -24.95 -35.48 -50.50
N ALA A 121 -25.59 -36.16 -49.55
CA ALA A 121 -26.24 -37.45 -49.79
C ALA A 121 -27.34 -37.34 -50.87
N ALA A 122 -28.19 -36.32 -50.78
CA ALA A 122 -29.24 -36.07 -51.76
C ALA A 122 -28.65 -35.77 -53.16
N LYS A 123 -27.55 -35.03 -53.23
CA LYS A 123 -26.84 -34.75 -54.49
C LYS A 123 -26.22 -36.03 -55.07
N THR A 124 -25.52 -36.81 -54.26
CA THR A 124 -24.91 -38.09 -54.68
C THR A 124 -25.96 -39.07 -55.17
N GLN A 125 -27.14 -39.14 -54.54
CA GLN A 125 -28.25 -39.98 -55.00
C GLN A 125 -28.72 -39.57 -56.41
N ARG A 126 -28.97 -38.27 -56.63
CA ARG A 126 -29.38 -37.73 -57.94
C ARG A 126 -28.33 -37.95 -59.03
N ASP A 127 -27.05 -37.78 -58.69
CA ASP A 127 -25.96 -38.01 -59.64
C ASP A 127 -25.83 -39.51 -59.98
N SER A 128 -25.99 -40.39 -58.98
CA SER A 128 -26.00 -41.84 -59.19
C SER A 128 -27.16 -42.28 -60.08
N GLU A 129 -28.37 -41.75 -59.87
CA GLU A 129 -29.54 -42.03 -60.73
C GLU A 129 -29.30 -41.64 -62.19
N LYS A 130 -28.69 -40.47 -62.43
CA LYS A 130 -28.30 -40.02 -63.78
C LYS A 130 -27.27 -40.94 -64.43
N GLU A 131 -26.29 -41.40 -63.66
CA GLU A 131 -25.23 -42.28 -64.16
C GLU A 131 -25.76 -43.67 -64.48
N ILE A 132 -26.62 -44.23 -63.62
CA ILE A 132 -27.34 -45.48 -63.89
C ILE A 132 -28.20 -45.36 -65.15
N ALA A 133 -28.96 -44.26 -65.32
CA ALA A 133 -29.77 -44.03 -66.51
C ALA A 133 -28.90 -43.97 -67.78
N ARG A 134 -27.75 -43.28 -67.74
CA ARG A 134 -26.78 -43.28 -68.85
C ARG A 134 -26.26 -44.67 -69.18
N LEU A 135 -25.86 -45.45 -68.17
CA LEU A 135 -25.36 -46.81 -68.36
C LEU A 135 -26.42 -47.74 -68.94
N ALA A 136 -27.68 -47.62 -68.49
CA ALA A 136 -28.80 -48.39 -69.03
C ALA A 136 -29.05 -48.08 -70.51
N ILE A 137 -29.01 -46.79 -70.91
CA ILE A 137 -29.13 -46.37 -72.31
C ILE A 137 -27.97 -46.93 -73.15
N LEU A 138 -26.73 -46.80 -72.68
CA LEU A 138 -25.53 -47.36 -73.33
C LEU A 138 -25.62 -48.88 -73.52
N ALA A 139 -26.12 -49.59 -72.50
CA ALA A 139 -26.32 -51.04 -72.58
C ALA A 139 -27.42 -51.39 -73.60
N ALA A 140 -28.55 -50.68 -73.60
CA ALA A 140 -29.63 -50.87 -74.57
C ALA A 140 -29.17 -50.60 -76.01
N GLU A 141 -28.41 -49.53 -76.25
CA GLU A 141 -27.81 -49.23 -77.56
C GLU A 141 -26.87 -50.35 -78.03
N ARG A 142 -26.11 -50.96 -77.12
CA ARG A 142 -25.18 -52.03 -77.47
C ARG A 142 -25.90 -53.34 -77.82
N VAL A 143 -26.99 -53.65 -77.14
CA VAL A 143 -27.84 -54.81 -77.47
C VAL A 143 -28.51 -54.61 -78.84
N LEU A 144 -29.04 -53.42 -79.11
CA LEU A 144 -29.67 -53.09 -80.40
C LEU A 144 -28.69 -53.13 -81.58
N ARG A 145 -27.40 -52.87 -81.37
CA ARG A 145 -26.37 -52.88 -82.42
C ARG A 145 -25.82 -54.27 -82.73
N ASN A 146 -26.06 -55.24 -81.85
CA ASN A 146 -25.64 -56.64 -81.99
C ASN A 146 -26.80 -57.57 -82.41
N GLN A 147 -27.98 -57.02 -82.71
CA GLN A 147 -29.08 -57.65 -83.45
C GLN A 147 -29.02 -57.17 -84.90
#